data_AF-A0A261AAX3-F1
#
_entry.id   AF-A0A261AAX3-F1
#
_cell.length_a   1.000
_cell.length_b   1.000
_cell.length_c   1.000
_cell.angle_alpha   90.00
_cell.angle_beta   90.00
_cell.angle_gamma   90.00
#
_symmetry.space_group_name_H-M   'P 1'
#
loop_
_entity.id
_entity.type
_entity.pdbx_description
1 polymer ?
#
loop_
_entity_poly.entity_id
_entity_poly.type
_entity_poly.pdbx_seq_one_letter_code
_entity_poly.pdbx_strand_id
1 'polypeptide(L)'
;MTTTAFPLFRLPYLALNKVFCSLECGNLIALSACSKRCNRIVKSMKKELFEIRIKITSNYFSCKVADKNSKSWWVAKCNLDIDVRSFILSGEEMKITRVNDSFHISCPPQKRRLIIGSVIDHIVEIVQSRITTVEIRTNGFDDFLNFVPCFRNSREILFNGDTPISERDKRIVRNNVNFGTDLYYCRE
;
A
#
# COMPACT_ATOMS: atom_id res chain seq x y z
N MET A 1 -4.38 22.50 31.12
CA MET A 1 -3.39 22.80 30.06
C MET A 1 -4.13 22.87 28.73
N THR A 2 -4.18 24.04 28.09
CA THR A 2 -4.77 24.20 26.76
C THR A 2 -3.77 23.72 25.72
N THR A 3 -4.01 22.55 25.13
CA THR A 3 -3.19 22.05 24.04
C THR A 3 -3.40 22.96 22.83
N THR A 4 -2.37 23.73 22.48
CA THR A 4 -2.42 24.57 21.29
C THR A 4 -2.47 23.67 20.06
N ALA A 5 -3.38 23.98 19.13
CA ALA A 5 -3.53 23.19 17.91
C ALA A 5 -2.22 23.20 17.12
N PHE A 6 -1.82 22.02 16.61
CA PHE A 6 -0.62 21.85 15.79
C PHE A 6 -0.58 22.93 14.67
N PRO A 7 0.48 23.76 14.58
CA PRO A 7 0.48 24.97 13.76
C PRO A 7 0.11 24.73 12.30
N LEU A 8 0.50 23.60 11.72
CA LEU A 8 0.14 23.21 10.36
C LEU A 8 -1.38 23.20 10.15
N PHE A 9 -2.16 22.71 11.13
CA PHE A 9 -3.62 22.61 11.02
C PHE A 9 -4.36 23.92 11.30
N ARG A 10 -3.62 25.02 11.50
CA ARG A 10 -4.17 26.38 11.58
C ARG A 10 -4.10 27.11 10.23
N LEU A 11 -3.41 26.53 9.24
CA LEU A 11 -3.32 27.12 7.91
C LEU A 11 -4.69 27.12 7.21
N PRO A 12 -4.98 28.14 6.38
CA PRO A 12 -6.13 28.12 5.49
C PRO A 12 -6.09 26.89 4.57
N TYR A 13 -7.27 26.39 4.18
CA TYR A 13 -7.42 25.15 3.40
C TYR A 13 -6.50 25.12 2.17
N LEU A 14 -6.39 26.21 1.41
CA LEU A 14 -5.56 26.26 0.20
C LEU A 14 -4.06 26.07 0.50
N ALA A 15 -3.56 26.68 1.57
CA ALA A 15 -2.17 26.50 1.99
C ALA A 15 -1.94 25.08 2.51
N LEU A 16 -2.90 24.56 3.29
CA LEU A 16 -2.87 23.19 3.78
C LEU A 16 -2.86 22.18 2.62
N ASN A 17 -3.74 22.36 1.63
CA ASN A 17 -3.82 21.51 0.45
C ASN A 17 -2.53 21.55 -0.36
N LYS A 18 -1.90 22.73 -0.55
CA LYS A 18 -0.59 22.82 -1.21
C LYS A 18 0.49 22.03 -0.47
N VAL A 19 0.56 22.17 0.86
CA VAL A 19 1.55 21.42 1.66
C VAL A 19 1.31 19.92 1.51
N PHE A 20 0.07 19.45 1.65
CA PHE A 20 -0.24 18.02 1.61
C PHE A 20 -0.08 17.44 0.20
N CYS A 21 -0.44 18.17 -0.84
CA CYS A 21 -0.21 17.74 -2.22
C CYS A 21 1.29 17.68 -2.55
N SER A 22 2.15 18.45 -1.87
CA SER A 22 3.61 18.35 -2.02
C SER A 22 4.23 17.15 -1.27
N LEU A 23 3.53 16.58 -0.28
CA LEU A 23 3.99 15.39 0.42
C LEU A 23 3.85 14.15 -0.44
N GLU A 24 4.88 13.32 -0.48
CA GLU A 24 4.79 11.97 -1.03
C GLU A 24 3.76 11.11 -0.27
N CYS A 25 3.25 10.07 -0.95
CA CYS A 25 2.17 9.24 -0.41
C CYS A 25 2.57 8.47 0.86
N GLY A 26 3.82 8.01 0.97
CA GLY A 26 4.31 7.37 2.20
C GLY A 26 4.23 8.32 3.40
N ASN A 27 4.55 9.61 3.19
CA ASN A 27 4.43 10.64 4.23
C ASN A 27 2.96 10.96 4.56
N LEU A 28 2.07 10.93 3.57
CA LEU A 28 0.63 11.11 3.79
C LEU A 28 0.03 9.95 4.61
N ILE A 29 0.43 8.71 4.32
CA ILE A 29 0.04 7.52 5.08
C ILE A 29 0.55 7.63 6.51
N ALA A 30 1.85 7.92 6.70
CA ALA A 30 2.43 8.12 8.02
C ALA A 30 1.71 9.23 8.81
N LEU A 31 1.48 10.38 8.18
CA LEU A 31 0.81 11.53 8.79
C LEU A 31 -0.63 11.21 9.19
N SER A 32 -1.38 10.52 8.32
CA SER A 32 -2.77 10.13 8.59
C SER A 32 -2.89 9.17 9.78
N ALA A 33 -1.87 8.34 10.03
CA ALA A 33 -1.82 7.42 11.15
C ALA A 33 -1.52 8.10 12.49
N CYS A 34 -1.02 9.35 12.51
CA CYS A 34 -0.64 10.03 13.75
C CYS A 34 -1.84 10.41 14.65
N SER A 35 -3.00 10.76 14.09
CA SER A 35 -4.19 11.08 14.87
C SER A 35 -5.47 11.06 14.04
N LYS A 36 -6.63 10.96 14.71
CA LYS A 36 -7.96 11.09 14.05
C LYS A 36 -8.09 12.40 13.27
N ARG A 37 -7.50 13.49 13.77
CA ARG A 37 -7.53 14.80 13.08
C ARG A 37 -6.66 14.79 11.83
N CYS A 38 -5.44 14.25 11.91
CA CYS A 38 -4.58 14.10 10.74
C CYS A 38 -5.26 13.27 9.66
N ASN A 39 -5.88 12.15 10.05
CA ASN A 39 -6.61 11.27 9.14
C ASN A 39 -7.70 12.03 8.37
N ARG A 40 -8.56 12.78 9.08
CA ARG A 40 -9.62 13.58 8.44
C ARG A 40 -9.06 14.63 7.48
N ILE A 41 -7.98 15.31 7.89
CA ILE A 41 -7.33 16.33 7.07
C ILE A 41 -6.80 15.71 5.79
N VAL A 42 -5.94 14.67 5.89
CA VAL A 42 -5.38 13.96 4.72
C VAL A 42 -6.48 13.51 3.77
N LYS A 43 -7.57 12.91 4.27
CA LYS A 43 -8.73 12.47 3.46
C LYS A 43 -9.45 13.58 2.69
N SER A 44 -9.41 14.81 3.21
CA SER A 44 -10.07 15.96 2.56
C SER A 44 -9.21 16.64 1.50
N MET A 45 -7.93 16.23 1.39
CA MET A 45 -7.01 16.75 0.39
C MET A 45 -7.14 15.90 -0.87
N LYS A 46 -7.36 16.56 -2.01
CA LYS A 46 -7.42 15.89 -3.31
C LYS A 46 -6.04 15.91 -3.94
N LYS A 47 -5.28 14.83 -3.75
CA LYS A 47 -4.04 14.62 -4.49
C LYS A 47 -4.36 13.82 -5.74
N GLU A 48 -4.10 14.39 -6.92
CA GLU A 48 -4.13 13.62 -8.16
C GLU A 48 -3.02 12.58 -8.13
N LEU A 49 -3.39 11.30 -8.09
CA LEU A 49 -2.47 10.19 -8.09
C LEU A 49 -2.66 9.39 -9.37
N PHE A 50 -1.55 9.00 -9.98
CA PHE A 50 -1.56 8.31 -11.26
C PHE A 50 -1.62 6.80 -11.06
N GLU A 51 -0.84 6.29 -10.10
CA GLU A 51 -0.68 4.86 -9.97
C GLU A 51 -0.43 4.39 -8.55
N ILE A 52 -1.12 3.32 -8.15
CA ILE A 52 -0.81 2.57 -6.94
C ILE A 52 -0.36 1.19 -7.38
N ARG A 53 0.90 0.87 -7.11
CA ARG A 53 1.49 -0.44 -7.35
C ARG A 53 1.78 -1.12 -6.02
N ILE A 54 1.47 -2.40 -5.93
CA ILE A 54 1.76 -3.23 -4.76
C ILE A 54 2.55 -4.45 -5.19
N LYS A 55 3.54 -4.84 -4.38
CA LYS A 55 4.31 -6.07 -4.54
C LYS A 55 4.27 -6.86 -3.25
N ILE A 56 3.84 -8.10 -3.34
CA ILE A 56 3.80 -9.03 -2.21
C ILE A 56 4.66 -10.26 -2.53
N THR A 57 5.48 -10.66 -1.57
CA THR A 57 6.37 -11.84 -1.65
C THR A 57 6.17 -12.72 -0.43
N SER A 58 6.85 -13.84 -0.26
CA SER A 58 6.82 -14.59 1.01
C SER A 58 7.37 -13.80 2.21
N ASN A 59 8.28 -12.85 1.97
CA ASN A 59 9.05 -12.18 3.03
C ASN A 59 8.60 -10.76 3.36
N TYR A 60 8.03 -10.04 2.39
CA TYR A 60 7.67 -8.63 2.57
C TYR A 60 6.49 -8.20 1.71
N PHE A 61 5.89 -7.10 2.13
CA PHE A 61 4.91 -6.33 1.36
C PHE A 61 5.54 -4.97 1.01
N SER A 62 5.43 -4.53 -0.23
CA SER A 62 5.87 -3.22 -0.68
C SER A 62 4.72 -2.54 -1.40
N CYS A 63 4.53 -1.26 -1.11
CA CYS A 63 3.62 -0.43 -1.85
C CYS A 63 4.37 0.79 -2.36
N LYS A 64 4.14 1.08 -3.64
CA LYS A 64 4.61 2.27 -4.31
C LYS A 64 3.39 3.02 -4.81
N VAL A 65 3.30 4.29 -4.46
CA VAL A 65 2.30 5.18 -5.05
C VAL A 65 3.05 6.18 -5.90
N ALA A 66 2.91 6.06 -7.22
CA ALA A 66 3.54 6.94 -8.17
C ALA A 66 2.63 8.12 -8.49
N ASP A 67 3.21 9.32 -8.50
CA ASP A 67 2.64 10.45 -9.21
C ASP A 67 2.89 10.30 -10.72
N LYS A 68 2.36 11.23 -11.53
CA LYS A 68 2.54 11.23 -12.99
C LYS A 68 4.02 11.27 -13.43
N ASN A 69 4.95 11.64 -12.55
CA ASN A 69 6.35 11.90 -12.87
C ASN A 69 7.33 10.84 -12.34
N SER A 70 6.89 9.92 -11.46
CA SER A 70 7.75 8.88 -10.87
C SER A 70 8.01 7.74 -11.86
N LYS A 71 9.16 7.79 -12.53
CA LYS A 71 9.65 6.76 -13.47
C LYS A 71 10.36 5.58 -12.81
N SER A 72 10.45 5.52 -11.48
CA SER A 72 11.28 4.51 -10.81
C SER A 72 10.68 3.09 -10.88
N TRP A 73 11.49 2.09 -11.21
CA TRP A 73 11.11 0.68 -11.14
C TRP A 73 11.11 0.19 -9.69
N TRP A 74 10.52 -0.99 -9.44
CA TRP A 74 10.63 -1.66 -8.15
C TRP A 74 12.11 -1.84 -7.79
N VAL A 75 12.54 -1.25 -6.69
CA VAL A 75 13.90 -1.48 -6.20
C VAL A 75 13.92 -2.86 -5.54
N ALA A 76 14.74 -3.76 -6.07
CA ALA A 76 15.00 -5.05 -5.45
C ALA A 76 15.60 -4.81 -4.06
N LYS A 77 14.94 -5.36 -3.04
CA LYS A 77 15.30 -5.38 -1.61
C LYS A 77 16.72 -4.86 -1.35
N CYS A 78 16.85 -3.58 -1.04
CA CYS A 78 18.10 -3.06 -0.51
C CYS A 78 18.10 -3.29 1.00
N ASN A 79 19.20 -3.84 1.53
CA ASN A 79 19.46 -3.85 2.97
C ASN A 79 19.60 -2.40 3.45
N LEU A 80 18.51 -1.74 3.80
CA LEU A 80 18.54 -0.42 4.41
C LEU A 80 17.62 -0.40 5.62
N ASP A 81 18.15 -0.85 6.76
CA ASP A 81 17.61 -0.56 8.11
C ASP A 81 17.77 0.93 8.49
N ILE A 82 17.96 1.84 7.53
CA ILE A 82 18.42 3.21 7.80
C ILE A 82 17.27 4.15 8.20
N ASP A 83 15.99 3.81 7.95
CA ASP A 83 14.83 4.61 8.41
C ASP A 83 13.58 3.72 8.64
N VAL A 84 13.67 2.82 9.62
CA VAL A 84 12.53 1.99 10.05
C VAL A 84 11.68 2.76 11.05
N ARG A 85 10.40 2.93 10.75
CA ARG A 85 9.43 3.58 11.65
C ARG A 85 8.32 2.61 12.03
N SER A 86 8.01 2.53 13.32
CA SER A 86 6.86 1.78 13.82
C SER A 86 5.59 2.63 13.77
N PHE A 87 4.51 2.03 13.28
CA PHE A 87 3.18 2.62 13.26
C PHE A 87 2.16 1.62 13.80
N ILE A 88 1.10 2.13 14.43
CA ILE A 88 -0.03 1.29 14.84
C ILE A 88 -1.19 1.54 13.87
N LEU A 89 -1.64 0.50 13.20
CA LEU A 89 -2.83 0.53 12.35
C LEU A 89 -3.74 -0.63 12.74
N SER A 90 -5.03 -0.34 12.96
CA SER A 90 -6.01 -1.32 13.44
C SER A 90 -5.60 -2.05 14.73
N GLY A 91 -4.81 -1.39 15.59
CA GLY A 91 -4.31 -1.97 16.85
C GLY A 91 -3.06 -2.84 16.71
N GLU A 92 -2.52 -2.98 15.50
CA GLU A 92 -1.33 -3.78 15.23
C GLU A 92 -0.13 -2.90 14.90
N GLU A 93 1.02 -3.23 15.50
CA GLU A 93 2.29 -2.57 15.18
C GLU A 93 2.80 -3.10 13.82
N MET A 94 3.11 -2.16 12.93
CA MET A 94 3.75 -2.42 11.65
C MET A 94 5.04 -1.61 11.55
N LYS A 95 6.07 -2.22 10.96
CA LYS A 95 7.33 -1.52 10.66
C LYS A 95 7.31 -1.10 9.20
N ILE A 96 7.44 0.19 8.97
CA ILE A 96 7.53 0.77 7.64
C ILE A 96 8.97 1.24 7.43
N THR A 97 9.58 0.75 6.36
CA THR A 97 10.87 1.20 5.86
C THR A 97 10.66 1.95 4.55
N ARG A 98 11.17 3.17 4.46
CA ARG A 98 11.14 3.92 3.21
C ARG A 98 12.35 3.55 2.35
N VAL A 99 12.12 3.28 1.07
CA VAL A 99 13.17 3.04 0.07
C VAL A 99 12.80 3.86 -1.17
N ASN A 100 13.49 5.00 -1.36
CA ASN A 100 13.19 5.98 -2.41
C ASN A 100 11.70 6.41 -2.36
N ASP A 101 10.97 6.19 -3.45
CA ASP A 101 9.54 6.50 -3.63
C ASP A 101 8.62 5.37 -3.16
N SER A 102 9.20 4.26 -2.67
CA SER A 102 8.46 3.08 -2.22
C SER A 102 8.53 2.97 -0.70
N PHE A 103 7.51 2.37 -0.11
CA PHE A 103 7.56 1.98 1.30
C PHE A 103 7.35 0.47 1.41
N HIS A 104 8.19 -0.14 2.24
CA HIS A 104 8.19 -1.55 2.55
C HIS A 104 7.59 -1.72 3.93
N ILE A 105 6.65 -2.66 4.06
CA ILE A 105 6.03 -2.98 5.32
C ILE A 105 6.49 -4.37 5.72
N SER A 106 7.26 -4.45 6.79
CA SER A 106 7.61 -5.70 7.44
C SER A 106 6.51 -6.05 8.44
N CYS A 107 5.93 -7.22 8.26
CA CYS A 107 4.82 -7.70 9.07
C CYS A 107 5.18 -9.09 9.61
N PRO A 108 4.89 -9.40 10.89
CA PRO A 108 5.02 -10.76 11.39
C PRO A 108 4.07 -11.71 10.60
N PRO A 109 4.53 -12.93 10.23
CA PRO A 109 3.76 -13.84 9.39
C PRO A 109 2.33 -14.11 9.89
N GLN A 110 2.15 -14.26 11.20
CA GLN A 110 0.88 -14.63 11.83
C GLN A 110 -0.21 -13.56 11.66
N LYS A 111 0.18 -12.28 11.55
CA LYS A 111 -0.76 -11.15 11.46
C LYS A 111 -0.75 -10.49 10.09
N ARG A 112 0.01 -11.05 9.15
CA ARG A 112 0.32 -10.43 7.86
C ARG A 112 -0.92 -10.08 7.05
N ARG A 113 -1.90 -10.97 6.97
CA ARG A 113 -3.15 -10.73 6.22
C ARG A 113 -3.96 -9.56 6.80
N LEU A 114 -4.06 -9.49 8.13
CA LEU A 114 -4.78 -8.43 8.83
C LEU A 114 -4.10 -7.07 8.61
N ILE A 115 -2.78 -7.03 8.74
CA ILE A 115 -1.98 -5.81 8.55
C ILE A 115 -2.07 -5.35 7.09
N ILE A 116 -1.84 -6.23 6.12
CA ILE A 116 -1.93 -5.90 4.70
C ILE A 116 -3.33 -5.40 4.35
N GLY A 117 -4.39 -6.10 4.77
CA GLY A 117 -5.77 -5.65 4.56
C GLY A 117 -6.02 -4.25 5.12
N SER A 118 -5.62 -4.00 6.37
CA SER A 118 -5.76 -2.69 7.02
C SER A 118 -5.00 -1.59 6.29
N VAL A 119 -3.78 -1.88 5.83
CA VAL A 119 -2.96 -0.93 5.06
C VAL A 119 -3.63 -0.61 3.72
N ILE A 120 -4.14 -1.62 3.02
CA ILE A 120 -4.80 -1.44 1.73
C ILE A 120 -6.07 -0.62 1.88
N ASP A 121 -6.90 -0.94 2.86
CA ASP A 121 -8.12 -0.17 3.15
C ASP A 121 -7.77 1.29 3.45
N HIS A 122 -6.74 1.52 4.29
CA HIS A 122 -6.29 2.85 4.65
C HIS A 122 -5.70 3.64 3.47
N ILE A 123 -4.92 2.99 2.59
CA ILE A 123 -4.38 3.61 1.37
C ILE A 123 -5.52 3.98 0.43
N VAL A 124 -6.44 3.07 0.14
CA VAL A 124 -7.58 3.32 -0.75
C VAL A 124 -8.44 4.45 -0.19
N GLU A 125 -8.64 4.51 1.12
CA GLU A 125 -9.42 5.54 1.79
C GLU A 125 -8.76 6.93 1.69
N ILE A 126 -7.44 7.00 1.81
CA ILE A 126 -6.67 8.26 1.73
C ILE A 126 -6.50 8.74 0.31
N VAL A 127 -6.09 7.84 -0.56
CA VAL A 127 -5.75 8.14 -1.96
C VAL A 127 -7.02 8.35 -2.78
N GLN A 128 -8.15 7.78 -2.34
CA GLN A 128 -9.43 7.85 -3.05
C GLN A 128 -9.34 7.39 -4.51
N SER A 129 -8.42 6.45 -4.77
CA SER A 129 -8.21 5.85 -6.08
C SER A 129 -8.13 4.34 -5.98
N ARG A 130 -8.46 3.68 -7.09
CA ARG A 130 -8.37 2.23 -7.25
C ARG A 130 -6.89 1.84 -7.32
N ILE A 131 -6.53 0.71 -6.72
CA ILE A 131 -5.21 0.11 -6.93
C ILE A 131 -5.03 -0.20 -8.41
N THR A 132 -3.94 0.24 -9.01
CA THR A 132 -3.67 -0.02 -10.43
C THR A 132 -3.21 -1.46 -10.59
N THR A 133 -2.10 -1.82 -9.93
CA THR A 133 -1.42 -3.09 -10.21
C THR A 133 -0.96 -3.76 -8.93
N VAL A 134 -1.19 -5.06 -8.82
CA VAL A 134 -0.69 -5.91 -7.72
C VAL A 134 0.16 -7.02 -8.29
N GLU A 135 1.43 -7.09 -7.90
CA GLU A 135 2.36 -8.16 -8.24
C GLU A 135 2.50 -9.13 -7.05
N ILE A 136 2.16 -10.39 -7.25
CA ILE A 136 2.28 -11.48 -6.28
C ILE A 136 3.40 -12.41 -6.73
N ARG A 137 4.51 -12.46 -5.99
CA ARG A 137 5.59 -13.44 -6.20
C ARG A 137 5.24 -14.74 -5.52
N THR A 138 4.93 -15.78 -6.29
CA THR A 138 4.42 -17.05 -5.77
C THR A 138 5.51 -18.02 -5.32
N ASN A 139 6.76 -17.83 -5.75
CA ASN A 139 7.89 -18.69 -5.38
C ASN A 139 8.10 -18.72 -3.86
N GLY A 140 7.96 -19.91 -3.26
CA GLY A 140 8.09 -20.11 -1.81
C GLY A 140 7.06 -19.34 -0.98
N PHE A 141 5.90 -19.02 -1.57
CA PHE A 141 4.81 -18.27 -0.92
C PHE A 141 3.50 -19.08 -0.93
N ASP A 142 3.47 -20.18 -0.19
CA ASP A 142 2.40 -21.20 -0.27
C ASP A 142 0.99 -20.68 0.02
N ASP A 143 0.86 -19.63 0.83
CA ASP A 143 -0.41 -19.07 1.28
C ASP A 143 -0.81 -17.78 0.54
N PHE A 144 -0.18 -17.48 -0.61
CA PHE A 144 -0.43 -16.25 -1.39
C PHE A 144 -1.91 -16.01 -1.73
N LEU A 145 -2.70 -17.09 -1.91
CA LEU A 145 -4.13 -17.00 -2.21
C LEU A 145 -4.93 -16.30 -1.10
N ASN A 146 -4.49 -16.39 0.15
CA ASN A 146 -5.15 -15.75 1.30
C ASN A 146 -5.14 -14.22 1.23
N PHE A 147 -4.27 -13.64 0.39
CA PHE A 147 -4.13 -12.20 0.23
C PHE A 147 -4.93 -11.65 -0.96
N VAL A 148 -5.35 -12.50 -1.90
CA VAL A 148 -6.14 -12.09 -3.08
C VAL A 148 -7.39 -11.28 -2.71
N PRO A 149 -8.16 -11.62 -1.66
CA PRO A 149 -9.33 -10.83 -1.26
C PRO A 149 -9.01 -9.37 -0.88
N CYS A 150 -7.80 -9.08 -0.37
CA CYS A 150 -7.37 -7.71 -0.05
C CYS A 150 -7.25 -6.84 -1.31
N PHE A 151 -7.09 -7.45 -2.48
CA PHE A 151 -6.82 -6.78 -3.74
C PHE A 151 -7.98 -6.92 -4.74
N ARG A 152 -9.16 -7.38 -4.29
CA ARG A 152 -10.33 -7.67 -5.14
C ARG A 152 -10.73 -6.52 -6.08
N ASN A 153 -10.45 -5.30 -5.64
CA ASN A 153 -10.77 -4.06 -6.35
C ASN A 153 -9.58 -3.50 -7.14
N SER A 154 -8.49 -4.24 -7.39
CA SER A 154 -7.35 -3.73 -8.18
C SER A 154 -7.65 -3.77 -9.67
N ARG A 155 -7.06 -2.92 -10.52
CA ARG A 155 -7.26 -3.03 -11.98
C ARG A 155 -6.60 -4.29 -12.53
N GLU A 156 -5.38 -4.56 -12.08
CA GLU A 156 -4.58 -5.69 -12.55
C GLU A 156 -3.98 -6.45 -11.37
N ILE A 157 -3.94 -7.77 -11.48
CA ILE A 157 -3.18 -8.65 -10.58
C ILE A 157 -2.30 -9.57 -11.42
N LEU A 158 -0.99 -9.49 -11.18
CA LEU A 158 0.03 -10.31 -11.79
C LEU A 158 0.51 -11.34 -10.78
N PHE A 159 0.54 -12.60 -11.19
CA PHE A 159 1.13 -13.68 -10.44
C PHE A 159 2.40 -14.13 -11.15
N ASN A 160 3.54 -13.98 -10.47
CA ASN A 160 4.85 -14.26 -11.01
C ASN A 160 5.53 -15.36 -10.20
N GLY A 161 5.96 -16.43 -10.86
CA GLY A 161 6.79 -17.46 -10.27
C GLY A 161 7.13 -18.59 -11.24
N ASP A 162 8.04 -19.45 -10.81
CA ASP A 162 8.63 -20.53 -11.60
C ASP A 162 7.59 -21.65 -11.78
N THR A 163 6.84 -21.92 -10.71
CA THR A 163 5.77 -22.92 -10.69
C THR A 163 4.48 -22.33 -11.25
N PRO A 164 3.89 -22.93 -12.31
CA PRO A 164 2.60 -22.52 -12.83
C PRO A 164 1.51 -22.62 -11.76
N ILE A 165 0.64 -21.60 -11.71
CA ILE A 165 -0.57 -21.67 -10.90
C ILE A 165 -1.53 -22.71 -11.50
N SER A 166 -2.02 -23.61 -10.65
CA SER A 166 -2.95 -24.67 -11.06
C SER A 166 -4.29 -24.09 -11.52
N GLU A 167 -5.01 -24.81 -12.39
CA GLU A 167 -6.36 -24.38 -12.83
C GLU A 167 -7.35 -24.26 -11.67
N ARG A 168 -7.19 -25.08 -10.62
CA ARG A 168 -7.99 -24.97 -9.39
C ARG A 168 -7.75 -23.61 -8.72
N ASP A 169 -6.50 -23.21 -8.58
CA ASP A 169 -6.13 -21.96 -7.91
C ASP A 169 -6.53 -20.75 -8.75
N LYS A 170 -6.41 -20.82 -10.09
CA LYS A 170 -6.92 -19.77 -10.99
C LYS A 170 -8.42 -19.54 -10.81
N ARG A 171 -9.21 -20.61 -10.63
CA ARG A 171 -10.65 -20.50 -10.32
C ARG A 171 -10.89 -19.83 -8.97
N ILE A 172 -10.11 -20.18 -7.95
CA ILE A 172 -10.18 -19.54 -6.63
C ILE A 172 -9.90 -18.04 -6.76
N VAL A 173 -8.83 -17.66 -7.47
CA VAL A 173 -8.50 -16.24 -7.71
C VAL A 173 -9.67 -15.52 -8.39
N ARG A 174 -10.20 -16.08 -9.49
CA ARG A 174 -11.29 -15.47 -10.26
C ARG A 174 -12.54 -15.24 -9.40
N ASN A 175 -12.85 -16.15 -8.48
CA ASN A 175 -13.99 -16.03 -7.58
C ASN A 175 -13.81 -14.98 -6.48
N ASN A 176 -12.59 -14.52 -6.22
CA ASN A 176 -12.26 -13.57 -5.16
C ASN A 176 -11.93 -12.15 -5.66
N VAL A 177 -12.00 -11.91 -6.97
CA VAL A 177 -11.76 -10.59 -7.59
C VAL A 177 -13.00 -10.12 -8.35
N ASN A 178 -13.13 -8.82 -8.55
CA ASN A 178 -14.25 -8.26 -9.30
C ASN A 178 -14.12 -8.55 -10.81
N PHE A 179 -15.25 -8.56 -11.51
CA PHE A 179 -15.36 -8.86 -12.95
C PHE A 179 -14.49 -7.96 -13.87
N GLY A 180 -14.12 -6.76 -13.42
CA GLY A 180 -13.26 -5.82 -14.16
C GLY A 180 -11.83 -5.77 -13.64
N THR A 181 -11.29 -6.89 -13.17
CA THR A 181 -9.90 -7.04 -12.73
C THR A 181 -9.17 -7.97 -13.72
N ASP A 182 -8.12 -7.46 -14.35
CA ASP A 182 -7.30 -8.23 -15.29
C ASP A 182 -6.32 -9.12 -14.51
N LEU A 183 -6.23 -10.39 -14.92
CA LEU A 183 -5.42 -11.41 -14.24
C LEU A 183 -4.34 -11.92 -15.19
N TYR A 184 -3.08 -11.83 -14.76
CA TYR A 184 -1.92 -12.30 -15.52
C TYR A 184 -1.19 -13.37 -14.73
N TYR A 185 -0.84 -14.47 -15.40
CA TYR A 185 -0.13 -15.60 -14.81
C TYR A 185 1.18 -15.78 -15.58
N CYS A 186 2.26 -15.19 -15.07
CA CYS A 186 3.56 -15.13 -15.72
C CYS A 186 4.51 -16.18 -15.13
N ARG A 187 5.26 -16.85 -16.01
CA ARG A 187 6.48 -17.56 -15.61
C ARG A 187 7.64 -16.58 -15.64
N GLU A 188 8.46 -16.62 -14.59
CA GLU A 188 9.73 -15.88 -14.54
C GLU A 188 10.92 -16.75 -14.94
#